data_AF-A0A7X9AAZ5-F1
#
_entry.id   AF-A0A7X9AAZ5-F1
#
_cell.length_a   1.000
_cell.length_b   1.000
_cell.length_c   1.000
_cell.angle_alpha   90.00
_cell.angle_beta   90.00
_cell.angle_gamma   90.00
#
_symmetry.space_group_name_H-M   'P 1'
#
loop_
_entity.id
_entity.type
_entity.pdbx_description
1 polymer ?
#
loop_
_entity_poly.entity_id
_entity_poly.type
_entity_poly.pdbx_seq_one_letter_code
_entity_poly.pdbx_strand_id
1 'polypeptide(L)'
;IDIGDGIQFQSHPEIATRNAWSLERLKNELARLRDLGLEPIPKLNFSTCHDAWMHEYSRMVSSSYYYEFCRDIITEVCALFNSPRLFHIGMDEETFEMQRNPGFMFRCVRNNPLWYHDLNFYCDVVRRCGARPWMWADKLWSTNPEEYSANVPRDVLQSNWYYKEVFDFNESTPDYLKPEKKRLDNYLLLEQLGYEQVPCGSNWARDENFPGTVKYCRSNISQERLKGFLMAPWQATEKISESWLLEACDIVKNTKTGHLS
;
A
#
# COMPACT_ATOMS: atom_id res chain seq x y z
N ILE A 1 -8.58 1.03 -4.22
CA ILE A 1 -9.08 2.42 -4.26
C ILE A 1 -8.50 3.13 -3.06
N ASP A 2 -7.66 4.13 -3.28
CA ASP A 2 -7.18 4.99 -2.18
C ASP A 2 -8.29 5.99 -1.84
N ILE A 3 -8.81 5.93 -0.61
CA ILE A 3 -10.02 6.67 -0.22
C ILE A 3 -9.66 8.08 0.25
N GLY A 4 -8.63 8.19 1.08
CA GLY A 4 -8.21 9.43 1.72
C GLY A 4 -9.38 10.24 2.28
N ASP A 5 -9.37 11.54 2.00
CA ASP A 5 -10.40 12.53 2.30
C ASP A 5 -11.33 12.81 1.09
N GLY A 6 -11.33 11.91 0.10
CA GLY A 6 -12.09 12.03 -1.13
C GLY A 6 -13.60 11.76 -0.99
N ILE A 7 -14.07 11.42 0.21
CA ILE A 7 -15.48 11.17 0.51
C ILE A 7 -15.95 11.93 1.75
N GLN A 8 -17.25 12.16 1.81
CA GLN A 8 -17.93 12.79 2.94
C GLN A 8 -18.25 11.74 3.99
N PHE A 9 -17.27 11.38 4.81
CA PHE A 9 -17.46 10.45 5.93
C PHE A 9 -18.58 10.92 6.84
N GLN A 10 -19.39 9.98 7.31
CA GLN A 10 -20.44 10.25 8.28
C GLN A 10 -19.85 10.44 9.68
N SER A 11 -18.82 9.68 10.05
CA SER A 11 -18.19 9.79 11.37
C SER A 11 -17.33 11.06 11.50
N HIS A 12 -16.68 11.47 10.42
CA HIS A 12 -15.78 12.62 10.38
C HIS A 12 -16.02 13.51 9.14
N PRO A 13 -17.17 14.21 9.03
CA PRO A 13 -17.46 15.05 7.87
C PRO A 13 -16.48 16.23 7.72
N GLU A 14 -15.80 16.63 8.79
CA GLU A 14 -14.86 17.75 8.83
C GLU A 14 -13.59 17.54 7.99
N ILE A 15 -13.20 16.29 7.71
CA ILE A 15 -11.99 16.01 6.92
C ILE A 15 -12.26 16.07 5.40
N ALA A 16 -13.52 16.12 4.97
CA ALA A 16 -13.88 16.02 3.56
C ALA A 16 -13.29 17.18 2.73
N THR A 17 -12.56 16.84 1.67
CA THR A 17 -12.04 17.87 0.75
C THR A 17 -13.15 18.50 -0.10
N ARG A 18 -12.82 19.61 -0.77
CA ARG A 18 -13.75 20.25 -1.70
C ARG A 18 -14.12 19.28 -2.81
N ASN A 19 -15.42 19.11 -3.05
CA ASN A 19 -15.99 18.17 -4.02
C ASN A 19 -15.79 16.68 -3.66
N ALA A 20 -15.49 16.36 -2.40
CA ALA A 20 -15.54 15.00 -1.89
C ALA A 20 -16.90 14.35 -2.25
N TRP A 21 -16.86 13.06 -2.61
CA TRP A 21 -18.05 12.34 -3.02
C TRP A 21 -18.98 12.08 -1.84
N SER A 22 -20.28 12.13 -2.09
CA SER A 22 -21.25 11.61 -1.14
C SER A 22 -21.09 10.08 -0.99
N LEU A 23 -21.48 9.56 0.17
CA LEU A 23 -21.47 8.12 0.42
C LEU A 23 -22.33 7.34 -0.60
N GLU A 24 -23.47 7.90 -1.01
CA GLU A 24 -24.33 7.31 -2.04
C GLU A 24 -23.62 7.21 -3.40
N ARG A 25 -22.91 8.27 -3.81
CA ARG A 25 -22.14 8.25 -5.05
C ARG A 25 -21.06 7.18 -5.03
N LEU A 26 -20.31 7.05 -3.93
CA LEU A 26 -19.32 5.98 -3.79
C LEU A 26 -19.98 4.60 -3.85
N LYS A 27 -21.10 4.38 -3.13
CA LYS A 27 -21.82 3.09 -3.16
C LYS A 27 -22.27 2.71 -4.57
N ASN A 28 -22.80 3.65 -5.33
CA ASN A 28 -23.23 3.43 -6.71
C ASN A 28 -22.05 3.08 -7.61
N GLU A 29 -20.90 3.75 -7.44
CA GLU A 29 -19.70 3.43 -8.21
C GLU A 29 -19.11 2.05 -7.83
N LEU A 30 -19.09 1.70 -6.54
CA LEU A 30 -18.68 0.37 -6.10
C LEU A 30 -19.59 -0.74 -6.65
N ALA A 31 -20.91 -0.49 -6.73
CA ALA A 31 -21.85 -1.42 -7.37
C ALA A 31 -21.51 -1.58 -8.86
N ARG A 32 -21.32 -0.47 -9.59
CA ARG A 32 -20.94 -0.48 -11.01
C ARG A 32 -19.64 -1.25 -11.26
N LEU A 33 -18.62 -1.09 -10.41
CA LEU A 33 -17.37 -1.83 -10.53
C LEU A 33 -17.57 -3.34 -10.33
N ARG A 34 -18.42 -3.74 -9.37
CA ARG A 34 -18.76 -5.15 -9.13
C ARG A 34 -19.54 -5.75 -10.30
N ASP A 35 -20.45 -4.99 -10.92
CA ASP A 35 -21.18 -5.42 -12.13
C ASP A 35 -20.24 -5.65 -13.33
N LEU A 36 -19.09 -4.97 -13.36
CA LEU A 36 -18.01 -5.22 -14.33
C LEU A 36 -17.12 -6.42 -13.97
N GLY A 37 -17.38 -7.11 -12.86
CA GLY A 37 -16.57 -8.23 -12.38
C GLY A 37 -15.27 -7.81 -11.68
N LEU A 38 -15.16 -6.55 -11.25
CA LEU A 38 -14.01 -6.07 -10.48
C LEU A 38 -14.30 -6.16 -8.97
N GLU A 39 -13.28 -6.55 -8.19
CA GLU A 39 -13.33 -6.50 -6.72
C GLU A 39 -12.68 -5.19 -6.24
N PRO A 40 -13.45 -4.16 -5.84
CA PRO A 40 -12.87 -2.95 -5.29
C PRO A 40 -12.35 -3.21 -3.87
N ILE A 41 -11.05 -3.02 -3.67
CA ILE A 41 -10.39 -3.11 -2.34
C ILE A 41 -10.09 -1.70 -1.82
N PRO A 42 -10.51 -1.34 -0.59
CA PRO A 42 -10.17 -0.05 -0.02
C PRO A 42 -8.71 0.02 0.43
N LYS A 43 -8.12 1.20 0.29
CA LYS A 43 -6.83 1.58 0.84
C LYS A 43 -6.97 2.89 1.61
N LEU A 44 -6.37 2.93 2.79
CA LEU A 44 -6.07 4.13 3.54
C LEU A 44 -4.65 3.99 4.07
N ASN A 45 -3.87 5.07 4.09
CA ASN A 45 -2.51 5.02 4.58
C ASN A 45 -2.42 5.61 5.98
N PHE A 46 -2.05 4.78 6.95
CA PHE A 46 -1.86 5.17 8.35
C PHE A 46 -0.39 5.44 8.71
N SER A 47 0.50 5.53 7.72
CA SER A 47 1.86 6.05 7.89
C SER A 47 1.83 7.56 8.13
N THR A 48 2.68 8.04 9.04
CA THR A 48 2.85 9.48 9.29
C THR A 48 3.57 10.22 8.14
N CYS A 49 3.96 9.52 7.07
CA CYS A 49 4.40 10.11 5.80
C CYS A 49 3.24 10.43 4.85
N HIS A 50 2.10 9.75 5.01
CA HIS A 50 1.01 9.69 4.04
C HIS A 50 -0.34 9.97 4.70
N ASP A 51 -0.34 10.84 5.71
CA ASP A 51 -1.46 11.11 6.62
C ASP A 51 -2.09 12.50 6.41
N ALA A 52 -1.69 13.25 5.39
CA ALA A 52 -2.24 14.58 5.10
C ALA A 52 -3.77 14.58 4.96
N TRP A 53 -4.33 13.48 4.44
CA TRP A 53 -5.78 13.26 4.32
C TRP A 53 -6.51 13.19 5.67
N MET A 54 -5.80 13.01 6.78
CA MET A 54 -6.36 12.99 8.13
C MET A 54 -6.51 14.37 8.76
N HIS A 55 -6.08 15.45 8.07
CA HIS A 55 -6.12 16.82 8.57
C HIS A 55 -5.52 16.94 9.98
N GLU A 56 -6.25 17.47 10.96
CA GLU A 56 -5.75 17.69 12.32
C GLU A 56 -5.39 16.39 13.04
N TYR A 57 -6.06 15.27 12.72
CA TYR A 57 -5.78 13.97 13.33
C TYR A 57 -4.36 13.47 13.00
N SER A 58 -3.76 13.89 11.88
CA SER A 58 -2.35 13.61 11.56
C SER A 58 -1.36 14.14 12.61
N ARG A 59 -1.80 15.10 13.43
CA ARG A 59 -1.00 15.68 14.55
C ARG A 59 -1.31 15.05 15.90
N MET A 60 -2.24 14.10 15.94
CA MET A 60 -2.72 13.47 17.17
C MET A 60 -2.24 12.02 17.33
N VAL A 61 -1.26 11.60 16.52
CA VAL A 61 -0.72 10.23 16.49
C VAL A 61 -0.47 9.71 17.91
N SER A 62 -0.96 8.50 18.17
CA SER A 62 -0.86 7.80 19.46
C SER A 62 -1.64 8.41 20.63
N SER A 63 -2.59 9.31 20.37
CA SER A 63 -3.59 9.75 21.36
C SER A 63 -4.88 8.93 21.28
N SER A 64 -5.72 8.99 22.31
CA SER A 64 -7.05 8.38 22.29
C SER A 64 -7.92 8.89 21.15
N TYR A 65 -7.88 10.20 20.88
CA TYR A 65 -8.62 10.84 19.78
C TYR A 65 -8.22 10.28 18.41
N TYR A 66 -6.93 10.04 18.21
CA TYR A 66 -6.43 9.46 16.96
C TYR A 66 -6.86 8.00 16.78
N TYR A 67 -6.84 7.20 17.84
CA TYR A 67 -7.32 5.81 17.75
C TYR A 67 -8.84 5.72 17.57
N GLU A 68 -9.60 6.64 18.15
CA GLU A 68 -11.05 6.76 17.90
C GLU A 68 -11.30 7.08 16.42
N PHE A 69 -10.66 8.12 15.91
CA PHE A 69 -10.72 8.50 14.48
C PHE A 69 -10.38 7.32 13.55
N CYS A 70 -9.24 6.67 13.76
CA CYS A 70 -8.82 5.56 12.90
C CYS A 70 -9.81 4.39 12.96
N ARG A 71 -10.38 4.11 14.13
CA ARG A 71 -11.38 3.04 14.28
C ARG A 71 -12.65 3.36 13.50
N ASP A 72 -13.14 4.57 13.63
CA ASP A 72 -14.37 5.04 13.00
C ASP A 72 -14.23 5.01 11.48
N ILE A 73 -13.15 5.56 10.95
CA ILE A 73 -12.87 5.55 9.51
C ILE A 73 -12.73 4.12 8.97
N ILE A 74 -11.94 3.24 9.60
CA ILE A 74 -11.79 1.85 9.12
C ILE A 74 -13.15 1.13 9.12
N THR A 75 -13.94 1.31 10.18
CA THR A 75 -15.26 0.67 10.32
C THR A 75 -16.23 1.19 9.26
N GLU A 76 -16.29 2.51 9.05
CA GLU A 76 -17.15 3.12 8.05
C GLU A 76 -16.76 2.69 6.63
N VAL A 77 -15.46 2.71 6.29
CA VAL A 77 -14.99 2.22 4.98
C VAL A 77 -15.32 0.75 4.79
N CYS A 78 -15.12 -0.11 5.80
CA CYS A 78 -15.50 -1.51 5.68
C CYS A 78 -17.00 -1.69 5.41
N ALA A 79 -17.85 -0.91 6.08
CA ALA A 79 -19.29 -0.93 5.84
C ALA A 79 -19.65 -0.45 4.42
N LEU A 80 -19.03 0.62 3.93
CA LEU A 80 -19.23 1.13 2.55
C LEU A 80 -18.82 0.12 1.48
N PHE A 81 -17.79 -0.67 1.77
CA PHE A 81 -17.28 -1.72 0.89
C PHE A 81 -17.97 -3.08 1.07
N ASN A 82 -19.02 -3.16 1.91
CA ASN A 82 -19.77 -4.38 2.24
C ASN A 82 -18.88 -5.50 2.80
N SER A 83 -18.07 -5.20 3.82
CA SER A 83 -17.11 -6.12 4.43
C SER A 83 -16.14 -6.72 3.39
N PRO A 84 -15.22 -5.91 2.85
CA PRO A 84 -14.33 -6.35 1.79
C PRO A 84 -13.41 -7.48 2.26
N ARG A 85 -12.99 -8.35 1.35
CA ARG A 85 -12.06 -9.45 1.67
C ARG A 85 -10.71 -8.95 2.16
N LEU A 86 -10.22 -7.84 1.61
CA LEU A 86 -8.95 -7.21 1.95
C LEU A 86 -9.17 -5.74 2.33
N PHE A 87 -8.30 -5.20 3.17
CA PHE A 87 -8.20 -3.77 3.44
C PHE A 87 -6.73 -3.37 3.49
N HIS A 88 -6.32 -2.44 2.62
CA HIS A 88 -4.93 -1.98 2.57
C HIS A 88 -4.71 -0.82 3.55
N ILE A 89 -3.95 -1.05 4.63
CA ILE A 89 -3.69 -0.06 5.71
C ILE A 89 -2.46 0.83 5.45
N GLY A 90 -1.72 0.58 4.37
CA GLY A 90 -0.56 1.38 4.00
C GLY A 90 0.63 1.05 4.88
N MET A 91 1.04 2.00 5.73
CA MET A 91 2.15 1.89 6.70
C MET A 91 3.56 1.90 6.08
N ASP A 92 3.73 2.52 4.91
CA ASP A 92 5.02 2.67 4.23
C ASP A 92 5.75 3.96 4.56
N GLU A 93 7.04 3.96 4.25
CA GLU A 93 7.95 5.10 4.18
C GLU A 93 8.16 5.86 5.48
N GLU A 94 7.68 5.36 6.62
CA GLU A 94 7.77 6.04 7.91
C GLU A 94 9.21 6.06 8.47
N THR A 95 10.03 6.94 7.90
CA THR A 95 11.43 7.12 8.25
C THR A 95 11.80 8.60 8.12
N PHE A 96 12.84 9.01 8.85
CA PHE A 96 13.35 10.37 8.79
C PHE A 96 13.81 10.77 7.38
N GLU A 97 14.43 9.85 6.65
CA GLU A 97 14.94 10.09 5.29
C GLU A 97 13.82 10.30 4.28
N MET A 98 12.70 9.58 4.38
CA MET A 98 11.59 9.77 3.44
C MET A 98 10.83 11.07 3.72
N GLN A 99 10.79 11.53 4.97
CA GLN A 99 10.22 12.84 5.33
C GLN A 99 11.21 13.99 5.17
N ARG A 100 12.35 13.79 4.48
CA ARG A 100 13.37 14.83 4.32
C ARG A 100 13.08 15.86 3.24
N ASN A 101 12.15 15.54 2.33
CA ASN A 101 11.78 16.40 1.22
C ASN A 101 11.30 17.77 1.74
N PRO A 102 11.65 18.91 1.10
CA PRO A 102 11.17 20.24 1.49
C PRO A 102 9.63 20.38 1.59
N GLY A 103 8.86 19.46 0.98
CA GLY A 103 7.41 19.40 1.19
C GLY A 103 6.98 19.06 2.63
N PHE A 104 7.85 18.42 3.43
CA PHE A 104 7.60 18.13 4.83
C PHE A 104 8.15 19.23 5.73
N MET A 105 7.25 20.03 6.30
CA MET A 105 7.58 21.09 7.27
C MET A 105 7.82 20.56 8.69
N PHE A 106 7.36 19.34 8.98
CA PHE A 106 7.46 18.66 10.28
C PHE A 106 7.65 17.17 10.04
N ARG A 107 8.42 16.50 10.91
CA ARG A 107 8.69 15.07 10.84
C ARG A 107 8.17 14.35 12.06
N CYS A 108 7.31 13.36 11.86
CA CYS A 108 6.82 12.45 12.90
C CYS A 108 7.18 11.03 12.48
N VAL A 109 7.96 10.32 13.30
CA VAL A 109 8.36 8.94 13.00
C VAL A 109 8.11 8.12 14.25
N ARG A 110 7.23 7.13 14.20
CA ARG A 110 7.03 6.21 15.33
C ARG A 110 8.25 5.30 15.44
N ASN A 111 8.82 5.25 16.64
CA ASN A 111 9.81 4.23 16.96
C ASN A 111 9.19 2.84 16.89
N ASN A 112 10.01 1.81 16.64
CA ASN A 112 9.54 0.46 16.35
C ASN A 112 8.46 -0.08 17.30
N PRO A 113 8.58 0.01 18.65
CA PRO A 113 7.54 -0.51 19.53
C PRO A 113 6.17 0.15 19.32
N LEU A 114 6.16 1.47 19.12
CA LEU A 114 4.93 2.21 18.88
C LEU A 114 4.37 1.96 17.47
N TRP A 115 5.24 1.88 16.48
CA TRP A 115 4.85 1.55 15.11
C TRP A 115 4.16 0.17 15.05
N TYR A 116 4.72 -0.84 15.75
CA TYR A 116 4.11 -2.17 15.83
C TYR A 116 2.82 -2.20 16.65
N HIS A 117 2.76 -1.44 17.75
CA HIS A 117 1.54 -1.30 18.52
C HIS A 117 0.40 -0.77 17.62
N ASP A 118 0.65 0.30 16.88
CA ASP A 118 -0.36 0.93 16.01
C ASP A 118 -0.72 0.03 14.82
N LEU A 119 0.26 -0.64 14.22
CA LEU A 119 0.01 -1.64 13.19
C LEU A 119 -0.99 -2.70 13.67
N ASN A 120 -0.73 -3.28 14.84
CA ASN A 120 -1.59 -4.33 15.40
C ASN A 120 -2.98 -3.78 15.75
N PHE A 121 -3.06 -2.55 16.24
CA PHE A 121 -4.32 -1.86 16.42
C PHE A 121 -5.14 -1.76 15.11
N TYR A 122 -4.55 -1.30 14.01
CA TYR A 122 -5.25 -1.20 12.72
C TYR A 122 -5.68 -2.59 12.21
N CYS A 123 -4.78 -3.57 12.27
CA CYS A 123 -5.08 -4.95 11.90
C CYS A 123 -6.28 -5.51 12.68
N ASP A 124 -6.37 -5.24 13.97
CA ASP A 124 -7.47 -5.72 14.81
C ASP A 124 -8.80 -5.05 14.45
N VAL A 125 -8.82 -3.75 14.14
CA VAL A 125 -10.05 -3.08 13.67
C VAL A 125 -10.50 -3.66 12.33
N VAL A 126 -9.57 -3.83 11.38
CA VAL A 126 -9.84 -4.43 10.06
C VAL A 126 -10.43 -5.85 10.21
N ARG A 127 -9.82 -6.69 11.06
CA ARG A 127 -10.30 -8.07 11.31
C ARG A 127 -11.70 -8.09 11.92
N ARG A 128 -12.00 -7.19 12.86
CA ARG A 128 -13.35 -7.08 13.46
C ARG A 128 -14.42 -6.72 12.43
N CYS A 129 -14.04 -6.08 11.33
CA CYS A 129 -14.94 -5.79 10.22
C CYS A 129 -15.10 -6.94 9.21
N GLY A 130 -14.44 -8.09 9.46
CA GLY A 130 -14.46 -9.27 8.59
C GLY A 130 -13.46 -9.21 7.43
N ALA A 131 -12.63 -8.18 7.37
CA ALA A 131 -11.63 -8.01 6.32
C ALA A 131 -10.26 -8.53 6.78
N ARG A 132 -9.41 -8.91 5.83
CA ARG A 132 -8.01 -9.25 6.09
C ARG A 132 -7.10 -8.04 5.85
N PRO A 133 -6.20 -7.70 6.79
CA PRO A 133 -5.27 -6.59 6.63
C PRO A 133 -4.22 -6.87 5.54
N TRP A 134 -3.91 -5.84 4.77
CA TRP A 134 -2.89 -5.80 3.74
C TRP A 134 -2.04 -4.54 3.94
N MET A 135 -0.72 -4.63 3.91
CA MET A 135 0.17 -3.50 4.11
C MET A 135 1.34 -3.47 3.12
N TRP A 136 2.01 -2.32 3.07
CA TRP A 136 3.33 -2.22 2.45
C TRP A 136 4.41 -2.82 3.36
N ALA A 137 5.43 -3.44 2.75
CA ALA A 137 6.42 -4.23 3.47
C ALA A 137 7.78 -3.52 3.66
N ASP A 138 7.89 -2.24 3.31
CA ASP A 138 9.16 -1.50 3.30
C ASP A 138 9.71 -1.20 4.71
N LYS A 139 8.91 -1.33 5.76
CA LYS A 139 9.41 -1.34 7.14
C LYS A 139 10.53 -2.37 7.34
N LEU A 140 10.43 -3.52 6.67
CA LEU A 140 11.42 -4.59 6.72
C LEU A 140 12.77 -4.20 6.10
N TRP A 141 12.82 -3.17 5.23
CA TRP A 141 14.08 -2.68 4.65
C TRP A 141 15.02 -2.04 5.66
N SER A 142 14.50 -1.68 6.83
CA SER A 142 15.21 -0.94 7.87
C SER A 142 15.13 -1.61 9.23
N THR A 143 14.52 -2.80 9.32
CA THR A 143 14.30 -3.49 10.59
C THR A 143 14.88 -4.90 10.54
N ASN A 144 15.29 -5.41 11.71
CA ASN A 144 15.74 -6.77 11.83
C ASN A 144 14.60 -7.76 11.48
N PRO A 145 14.85 -8.83 10.68
CA PRO A 145 13.81 -9.76 10.26
C PRO A 145 13.14 -10.52 11.41
N GLU A 146 13.88 -10.87 12.46
CA GLU A 146 13.33 -11.55 13.64
C GLU A 146 12.38 -10.61 14.39
N GLU A 147 12.81 -9.37 14.62
CA GLU A 147 11.97 -8.32 15.22
C GLU A 147 10.70 -8.09 14.41
N TYR A 148 10.81 -7.97 13.09
CA TYR A 148 9.67 -7.80 12.21
C TYR A 148 8.71 -8.99 12.31
N SER A 149 9.23 -10.21 12.19
CA SER A 149 8.41 -11.43 12.23
C SER A 149 7.74 -11.71 13.58
N ALA A 150 8.34 -11.22 14.67
CA ALA A 150 7.77 -11.31 16.01
C ALA A 150 6.59 -10.34 16.23
N ASN A 151 6.55 -9.22 15.49
CA ASN A 151 5.59 -8.14 15.73
C ASN A 151 4.55 -7.95 14.61
N VAL A 152 4.83 -8.43 13.40
CA VAL A 152 3.93 -8.35 12.24
C VAL A 152 3.21 -9.71 12.06
N PRO A 153 1.89 -9.80 12.32
CA PRO A 153 1.19 -11.07 12.23
C PRO A 153 1.26 -11.70 10.83
N ARG A 154 1.42 -13.03 10.79
CA ARG A 154 1.61 -13.80 9.54
C ARG A 154 0.44 -13.70 8.56
N ASP A 155 -0.76 -13.46 9.06
CA ASP A 155 -1.95 -13.28 8.23
C ASP A 155 -1.99 -11.91 7.55
N VAL A 156 -1.17 -10.93 7.93
CA VAL A 156 -1.12 -9.64 7.21
C VAL A 156 -0.50 -9.86 5.84
N LEU A 157 -1.27 -9.58 4.78
CA LEU A 157 -0.80 -9.68 3.41
C LEU A 157 0.27 -8.60 3.14
N GLN A 158 1.35 -8.96 2.43
CA GLN A 158 2.52 -8.09 2.27
C GLN A 158 2.68 -7.60 0.82
N SER A 159 2.84 -6.29 0.65
CA SER A 159 3.29 -5.68 -0.61
C SER A 159 4.67 -5.08 -0.46
N ASN A 160 5.70 -5.80 -0.87
CA ASN A 160 6.99 -5.15 -1.13
C ASN A 160 6.95 -4.44 -2.48
N TRP A 161 7.61 -3.27 -2.57
CA TRP A 161 7.68 -2.49 -3.80
C TRP A 161 9.12 -2.26 -4.24
N TYR A 162 9.33 -2.30 -5.55
CA TYR A 162 10.63 -2.10 -6.18
C TYR A 162 10.43 -1.48 -7.56
N TYR A 163 11.06 -0.34 -7.85
CA TYR A 163 10.77 0.44 -9.05
C TYR A 163 11.97 0.65 -9.98
N LYS A 164 12.98 -0.24 -9.96
CA LYS A 164 14.09 -0.18 -10.93
C LYS A 164 13.96 -1.27 -12.00
N GLU A 165 14.69 -1.09 -13.08
CA GLU A 165 14.78 -1.98 -14.24
C GLU A 165 15.72 -3.18 -14.00
N VAL A 166 16.62 -3.09 -13.01
CA VAL A 166 17.64 -4.12 -12.76
C VAL A 166 17.11 -5.18 -11.79
N PHE A 167 17.12 -6.46 -12.18
CA PHE A 167 16.71 -7.58 -11.31
C PHE A 167 17.84 -8.59 -11.06
N ASP A 168 18.98 -8.39 -11.71
CA ASP A 168 20.18 -9.20 -11.57
C ASP A 168 21.35 -8.31 -11.12
N PHE A 169 21.61 -8.31 -9.82
CA PHE A 169 22.66 -7.50 -9.20
C PHE A 169 23.97 -8.28 -9.20
N ASN A 170 25.01 -7.73 -9.82
CA ASN A 170 26.35 -8.32 -9.92
C ASN A 170 27.45 -7.24 -9.80
N GLU A 171 28.72 -7.64 -9.95
CA GLU A 171 29.86 -6.74 -9.82
C GLU A 171 29.85 -5.58 -10.84
N SER A 172 29.20 -5.77 -11.99
CA SER A 172 29.05 -4.75 -13.03
C SER A 172 27.84 -3.83 -12.81
N THR A 173 27.01 -4.07 -11.78
CA THR A 173 25.89 -3.19 -11.47
C THR A 173 26.39 -1.79 -11.05
N PRO A 174 25.87 -0.71 -11.65
CA PRO A 174 26.26 0.65 -11.30
C PRO A 174 26.11 0.94 -9.80
N ASP A 175 27.11 1.61 -9.22
CA ASP A 175 27.17 1.87 -7.76
C ASP A 175 25.92 2.55 -7.21
N TYR A 176 25.32 3.47 -7.98
CA TYR A 176 24.12 4.20 -7.57
C TYR A 176 22.87 3.30 -7.44
N LEU A 177 22.86 2.12 -8.07
CA LEU A 177 21.77 1.14 -7.95
C LEU A 177 21.97 0.16 -6.80
N LYS A 178 23.21 -0.05 -6.34
CA LYS A 178 23.51 -1.02 -5.27
C LYS A 178 22.63 -0.84 -4.00
N PRO A 179 22.28 0.38 -3.56
CA PRO A 179 21.37 0.57 -2.43
C PRO A 179 19.94 0.02 -2.64
N GLU A 180 19.52 -0.15 -3.90
CA GLU A 180 18.18 -0.66 -4.27
C GLU A 180 18.10 -2.18 -4.13
N LYS A 181 19.24 -2.89 -4.09
CA LYS A 181 19.28 -4.36 -3.93
C LYS A 181 18.50 -4.81 -2.70
N LYS A 182 18.59 -4.07 -1.59
CA LYS A 182 17.84 -4.41 -0.36
C LYS A 182 16.33 -4.45 -0.56
N ARG A 183 15.80 -3.60 -1.44
CA ARG A 183 14.36 -3.56 -1.76
C ARG A 183 13.96 -4.76 -2.60
N LEU A 184 14.81 -5.17 -3.53
CA LEU A 184 14.61 -6.38 -4.33
C LEU A 184 14.71 -7.64 -3.45
N ASP A 185 15.77 -7.74 -2.63
CA ASP A 185 15.99 -8.87 -1.71
C ASP A 185 14.85 -9.04 -0.70
N ASN A 186 14.10 -7.97 -0.42
CA ASN A 186 12.96 -8.02 0.50
C ASN A 186 11.86 -8.98 0.03
N TYR A 187 11.71 -9.23 -1.28
CA TYR A 187 10.80 -10.28 -1.79
C TYR A 187 11.21 -11.69 -1.30
N LEU A 188 12.52 -11.97 -1.31
CA LEU A 188 13.10 -13.24 -0.86
C LEU A 188 13.02 -13.36 0.66
N LEU A 189 13.26 -12.25 1.36
CA LEU A 189 13.18 -12.23 2.81
C LEU A 189 11.76 -12.48 3.31
N LEU A 190 10.75 -11.85 2.70
CA LEU A 190 9.34 -12.14 3.00
C LEU A 190 8.98 -13.59 2.73
N GLU A 191 9.52 -14.18 1.66
CA GLU A 191 9.33 -15.60 1.33
C GLU A 191 9.98 -16.51 2.38
N GLN A 192 11.20 -16.23 2.79
CA GLN A 192 11.91 -16.95 3.85
C GLN A 192 11.16 -16.88 5.18
N LEU A 193 10.59 -15.70 5.47
CA LEU A 193 9.75 -15.48 6.64
C LEU A 193 8.37 -16.15 6.49
N GLY A 194 7.94 -16.57 5.29
CA GLY A 194 6.68 -17.27 5.08
C GLY A 194 5.46 -16.37 5.02
N TYR A 195 5.61 -15.09 4.64
CA TYR A 195 4.49 -14.21 4.38
C TYR A 195 3.88 -14.46 3.00
N GLU A 196 2.56 -14.33 2.91
CA GLU A 196 1.89 -14.21 1.62
C GLU A 196 2.10 -12.82 1.03
N GLN A 197 2.30 -12.75 -0.29
CA GLN A 197 2.77 -11.55 -0.97
C GLN A 197 1.89 -11.16 -2.16
N VAL A 198 1.74 -9.85 -2.34
CA VAL A 198 1.31 -9.19 -3.58
C VAL A 198 2.42 -8.21 -3.99
N PRO A 199 3.46 -8.68 -4.71
CA PRO A 199 4.54 -7.81 -5.15
C PRO A 199 4.05 -6.61 -5.96
N CYS A 200 4.64 -5.44 -5.73
CA CYS A 200 4.24 -4.20 -6.37
C CYS A 200 5.30 -3.70 -7.35
N GLY A 201 4.90 -3.57 -8.62
CA GLY A 201 5.65 -2.89 -9.66
C GLY A 201 5.00 -1.56 -10.04
N SER A 202 5.64 -0.81 -10.92
CA SER A 202 5.20 0.52 -11.32
C SER A 202 5.73 0.90 -12.70
N ASN A 203 5.10 1.87 -13.36
CA ASN A 203 5.68 2.63 -14.47
C ASN A 203 6.32 3.96 -14.02
N TRP A 204 6.31 4.28 -12.71
CA TRP A 204 6.80 5.53 -12.13
C TRP A 204 8.22 5.91 -12.56
N ALA A 205 9.14 4.95 -12.53
CA ALA A 205 10.52 5.19 -12.91
C ALA A 205 10.87 4.65 -14.31
N ARG A 206 10.31 3.49 -14.66
CA ARG A 206 10.63 2.69 -15.85
C ARG A 206 9.45 1.78 -16.18
N ASP A 207 9.06 1.67 -17.44
CA ASP A 207 7.95 0.80 -17.87
C ASP A 207 8.31 -0.69 -17.75
N GLU A 208 9.59 -1.02 -17.85
CA GLU A 208 10.12 -2.38 -17.74
C GLU A 208 10.01 -2.95 -16.31
N ASN A 209 9.79 -2.09 -15.32
CA ASN A 209 9.80 -2.50 -13.93
C ASN A 209 8.66 -3.48 -13.58
N PHE A 210 7.42 -3.21 -14.00
CA PHE A 210 6.31 -4.10 -13.68
C PHE A 210 6.46 -5.49 -14.32
N PRO A 211 6.76 -5.64 -15.63
CA PRO A 211 7.09 -6.94 -16.22
C PRO A 211 8.26 -7.65 -15.53
N GLY A 212 9.33 -6.92 -15.21
CA GLY A 212 10.49 -7.45 -14.48
C GLY A 212 10.12 -7.98 -13.10
N THR A 213 9.26 -7.25 -12.37
CA THR A 213 8.76 -7.65 -11.05
C THR A 213 7.95 -8.93 -11.13
N VAL A 214 7.07 -9.06 -12.13
CA VAL A 214 6.28 -10.28 -12.38
C VAL A 214 7.19 -11.47 -12.64
N LYS A 215 8.16 -11.33 -13.55
CA LYS A 215 9.11 -12.39 -13.89
C LYS A 215 9.96 -12.82 -12.69
N TYR A 216 10.51 -11.85 -11.95
CA TYR A 216 11.37 -12.10 -10.81
C TYR A 216 10.62 -12.82 -9.70
N CYS A 217 9.45 -12.32 -9.31
CA CYS A 217 8.69 -12.88 -8.20
C CYS A 217 8.13 -14.28 -8.50
N ARG A 218 7.66 -14.54 -9.73
CA ARG A 218 7.23 -15.89 -10.14
C ARG A 218 8.34 -16.94 -10.06
N SER A 219 9.59 -16.52 -10.22
CA SER A 219 10.75 -17.41 -10.19
C SER A 219 11.27 -17.66 -8.77
N ASN A 220 10.90 -16.81 -7.81
CA ASN A 220 11.52 -16.78 -6.48
C ASN A 220 10.53 -16.94 -5.31
N ILE A 221 9.23 -16.74 -5.54
CA ILE A 221 8.19 -16.86 -4.52
C ILE A 221 7.34 -18.09 -4.85
N SER A 222 7.08 -18.93 -3.84
CA SER A 222 6.22 -20.10 -4.01
C SER A 222 4.81 -19.73 -4.49
N GLN A 223 4.21 -20.59 -5.32
CA GLN A 223 2.83 -20.38 -5.81
C GLN A 223 1.80 -20.30 -4.67
N GLU A 224 2.06 -20.95 -3.55
CA GLU A 224 1.20 -20.88 -2.37
C GLU A 224 1.20 -19.47 -1.76
N ARG A 225 2.35 -18.79 -1.72
CA ARG A 225 2.48 -17.46 -1.09
C ARG A 225 2.32 -16.29 -2.05
N LEU A 226 2.47 -16.50 -3.36
CA LEU A 226 2.26 -15.46 -4.37
C LEU A 226 0.76 -15.28 -4.69
N LYS A 227 0.13 -14.22 -4.17
CA LYS A 227 -1.32 -14.00 -4.27
C LYS A 227 -1.76 -13.09 -5.42
N GLY A 228 -0.82 -12.47 -6.12
CA GLY A 228 -1.10 -11.57 -7.23
C GLY A 228 0.01 -10.55 -7.42
N PHE A 229 -0.29 -9.49 -8.16
CA PHE A 229 0.61 -8.37 -8.40
C PHE A 229 -0.16 -7.05 -8.30
N LEU A 230 0.52 -6.02 -7.82
CA LEU A 230 0.00 -4.66 -7.73
C LEU A 230 0.76 -3.76 -8.71
N MET A 231 0.03 -3.00 -9.53
CA MET A 231 0.57 -1.92 -10.35
C MET A 231 0.25 -0.60 -9.66
N ALA A 232 1.28 0.18 -9.35
CA ALA A 232 1.11 1.48 -8.70
C ALA A 232 1.74 2.59 -9.56
N PRO A 233 0.96 3.30 -10.40
CA PRO A 233 1.51 4.32 -11.31
C PRO A 233 1.90 5.65 -10.62
N TRP A 234 1.49 5.83 -9.36
CA TRP A 234 1.81 6.99 -8.53
C TRP A 234 1.50 8.36 -9.15
N GLN A 235 0.47 8.42 -9.98
CA GLN A 235 -0.06 9.66 -10.53
C GLN A 235 -1.46 9.95 -9.99
N ALA A 236 -1.77 11.24 -9.84
CA ALA A 236 -3.12 11.68 -9.51
C ALA A 236 -4.09 11.33 -10.65
N THR A 237 -5.35 11.03 -10.30
CA THR A 237 -6.40 10.74 -11.29
C THR A 237 -6.93 12.05 -11.90
N GLU A 238 -6.08 12.71 -12.67
CA GLU A 238 -6.36 13.98 -13.34
C GLU A 238 -6.16 13.87 -14.85
N LYS A 239 -6.78 14.79 -15.60
CA LYS A 239 -6.71 14.77 -17.06
C LYS A 239 -5.26 14.85 -17.58
N ILE A 240 -4.38 15.56 -16.89
CA ILE A 240 -2.97 15.71 -17.26
C ILE A 240 -2.20 14.38 -17.15
N SER A 241 -2.65 13.47 -16.27
CA SER A 241 -2.01 12.18 -16.02
C SER A 241 -2.74 11.02 -16.69
N GLU A 242 -3.79 11.28 -17.47
CA GLU A 242 -4.63 10.24 -18.07
C GLU A 242 -3.83 9.28 -18.95
N SER A 243 -2.96 9.80 -19.83
CA SER A 243 -2.12 8.95 -20.69
C SER A 243 -1.22 8.03 -19.88
N TRP A 244 -0.61 8.56 -18.82
CA TRP A 244 0.26 7.80 -17.91
C TRP A 244 -0.49 6.67 -17.18
N LEU A 245 -1.71 6.96 -16.72
CA LEU A 245 -2.54 5.99 -16.02
C LEU A 245 -3.04 4.89 -16.96
N LEU A 246 -3.41 5.24 -18.20
CA LEU A 246 -3.81 4.28 -19.22
C LEU A 246 -2.64 3.41 -19.69
N GLU A 247 -1.45 3.98 -19.81
CA GLU A 247 -0.22 3.23 -20.12
C GLU A 247 0.08 2.17 -19.05
N ALA A 248 -0.11 2.48 -17.76
CA ALA A 248 0.01 1.49 -16.70
C ALA A 248 -0.97 0.31 -16.88
N CYS A 249 -2.20 0.56 -17.34
CA CYS A 249 -3.17 -0.49 -17.67
C CYS A 249 -2.69 -1.35 -18.86
N ASP A 250 -2.12 -0.73 -19.89
CA ASP A 250 -1.58 -1.43 -21.05
C ASP A 250 -0.37 -2.29 -20.68
N ILE A 251 0.53 -1.80 -19.82
CA ILE A 251 1.66 -2.57 -19.29
C ILE A 251 1.16 -3.82 -18.55
N VAL A 252 0.16 -3.69 -17.67
CA VAL A 252 -0.43 -4.82 -16.95
C VAL A 252 -1.02 -5.84 -17.92
N LYS A 253 -1.78 -5.36 -18.91
CA LYS A 253 -2.41 -6.21 -19.94
C LYS A 253 -1.36 -6.97 -20.75
N ASN A 254 -0.33 -6.28 -21.24
CA ASN A 254 0.73 -6.84 -22.07
C ASN A 254 1.61 -7.83 -21.30
N THR A 255 1.88 -7.54 -20.03
CA THR A 255 2.61 -8.46 -19.13
C THR A 255 1.82 -9.76 -18.93
N LYS A 256 0.49 -9.66 -18.76
CA LYS A 256 -0.37 -10.85 -18.63
C LYS A 256 -0.37 -11.69 -19.90
N THR A 257 -0.48 -11.09 -21.08
CA THR A 257 -0.53 -11.84 -22.36
C THR A 257 0.82 -12.43 -22.74
N GLY A 258 1.93 -11.69 -22.56
CA GLY A 258 3.29 -12.16 -22.88
C GLY A 258 3.85 -13.24 -21.93
N HIS A 259 3.18 -13.48 -20.80
CA HIS A 259 3.51 -14.58 -19.87
C HIS A 259 2.45 -15.68 -19.81
N LEU A 260 1.45 -15.63 -20.68
CA LEU A 260 0.52 -16.74 -20.96
C LEU A 260 0.89 -17.49 -22.26
N SER A 261 1.94 -17.03 -22.96
CA SER A 261 2.57 -17.73 -24.09
C SER A 261 3.73 -18.60 -23.64
#